data_AF-J7H7V2-F1
#
_entry.id   AF-J7H7V2-F1
#
_cell.length_a   1.000
_cell.length_b   1.000
_cell.length_c   1.000
_cell.angle_alpha   90.00
_cell.angle_beta   90.00
_cell.angle_gamma   90.00
#
_symmetry.space_group_name_H-M   'P 1'
#
loop_
_entity.id
_entity.type
_entity.pdbx_description
1 polymer ?
#
loop_
_entity_poly.entity_id
_entity_poly.type
_entity_poly.pdbx_seq_one_letter_code
_entity_poly.pdbx_strand_id
1 'polypeptide(L)'
;DRAPEVISVDLPGLTHGTNRVTVPNPSKSTVDQGVNDLLQRWTDRHDKYPEHAAKISYDESMVNSKEQLKAKFGLGFEKIAAKLNVNFEAIHKHERQVAIASFKQIYYTVAMDTPTNPHSVFAPNVTTEDLIARG
;
A
#
# COMPACT_ATOMS: atom_id res chain seq x y z
N ASP A 1 23.42 3.54 -0.16
CA ASP A 1 22.82 4.18 1.03
C ASP A 1 21.69 5.13 0.63
N ARG A 2 20.78 5.42 1.56
CA ARG A 2 19.60 6.28 1.31
C ARG A 2 19.75 7.60 2.05
N ALA A 3 19.26 8.68 1.44
CA ALA A 3 19.10 9.95 2.14
C ALA A 3 17.90 9.87 3.11
N PRO A 4 17.81 10.78 4.10
CA PRO A 4 16.64 10.89 4.94
C PRO A 4 15.36 11.14 4.13
N GLU A 5 14.26 10.48 4.52
CA GLU A 5 12.95 10.63 3.86
C GLU A 5 11.88 11.08 4.83
N VAL A 6 10.98 11.95 4.38
CA VAL A 6 9.83 12.36 5.18
C VAL A 6 8.64 11.51 4.77
N ILE A 7 8.03 10.86 5.76
CA ILE A 7 6.77 10.14 5.58
C ILE A 7 5.67 10.83 6.39
N SER A 8 4.45 10.73 5.91
CA SER A 8 3.26 11.27 6.57
C SER A 8 2.07 10.31 6.49
N VAL A 9 1.11 10.50 7.39
CA VAL A 9 -0.13 9.73 7.45
C VAL A 9 -1.35 10.66 7.32
N ASP A 10 -2.41 10.18 6.67
CA ASP A 10 -3.67 10.93 6.46
C ASP A 10 -4.71 10.75 7.58
N LEU A 11 -4.25 10.44 8.80
CA LEU A 11 -5.12 10.29 9.96
C LEU A 11 -5.64 11.64 10.49
N PRO A 12 -6.92 11.73 10.90
CA PRO A 12 -7.52 12.98 11.34
C PRO A 12 -6.93 13.47 12.68
N GLY A 13 -6.94 14.79 12.88
CA GLY A 13 -6.53 15.40 14.15
C GLY A 13 -5.02 15.51 14.36
N LEU A 14 -4.20 14.97 13.45
CA LEU A 14 -2.76 15.24 13.40
C LEU A 14 -2.50 16.50 12.56
N THR A 15 -2.42 17.66 13.21
CA THR A 15 -2.19 18.97 12.57
C THR A 15 -0.80 19.52 12.93
N HIS A 16 -0.41 20.64 12.31
CA HIS A 16 0.84 21.36 12.59
C HIS A 16 2.12 20.50 12.50
N GLY A 17 2.15 19.57 11.55
CA GLY A 17 3.30 18.69 11.32
C GLY A 17 3.37 17.46 12.23
N THR A 18 2.40 17.24 13.12
CA THR A 18 2.35 16.02 13.94
C THR A 18 2.07 14.75 13.13
N ASN A 19 1.55 14.90 11.90
CA ASN A 19 1.23 13.84 10.97
C ASN A 19 2.42 13.33 10.13
N ARG A 20 3.63 13.84 10.37
CA ARG A 20 4.84 13.46 9.61
C ARG A 20 6.02 13.14 10.52
N VAL A 21 6.98 12.40 9.98
CA VAL A 21 8.26 12.09 10.63
C VAL A 21 9.36 11.97 9.57
N THR A 22 10.56 12.42 9.92
CA THR A 22 11.75 12.20 9.09
C THR A 22 12.41 10.89 9.50
N VAL A 23 12.66 10.01 8.55
CA VAL A 23 13.36 8.73 8.71
C VAL A 23 14.79 8.88 8.20
N PRO A 24 15.81 8.96 9.06
CA PRO A 24 17.18 9.34 8.65
C PRO A 24 17.88 8.32 7.73
N ASN A 25 17.65 7.02 7.96
CA ASN A 25 18.20 5.95 7.13
C ASN A 25 17.06 4.99 6.76
N PRO A 26 16.32 5.26 5.67
CA PRO A 26 15.17 4.47 5.27
C PRO A 26 15.52 3.03 4.95
N SER A 27 14.97 2.14 5.76
CA SER A 27 14.96 0.68 5.61
C SER A 27 13.57 0.20 6.00
N LYS A 28 13.23 -1.06 5.74
CA LYS A 28 11.92 -1.60 6.16
C LYS A 28 11.65 -1.36 7.65
N SER A 29 12.60 -1.68 8.52
CA SER A 29 12.42 -1.58 9.97
C SER A 29 12.31 -0.12 10.44
N THR A 30 13.13 0.79 9.90
CA THR A 30 13.11 2.21 10.30
C THR A 30 11.87 2.93 9.78
N VAL A 31 11.37 2.56 8.60
CA VAL A 31 10.08 3.07 8.09
C VAL A 31 8.92 2.52 8.90
N ASP A 32 8.89 1.21 9.19
CA ASP A 32 7.85 0.61 10.05
C ASP A 32 7.81 1.28 11.43
N GLN A 33 8.98 1.57 12.01
CA GLN A 33 9.08 2.31 13.26
C GLN A 33 8.49 3.74 13.14
N GLY A 34 8.87 4.49 12.10
CA GLY A 34 8.32 5.83 11.86
C GLY A 34 6.79 5.83 11.66
N VAL A 35 6.24 4.80 11.00
CA VAL A 35 4.79 4.60 10.88
C VAL A 35 4.16 4.33 12.24
N ASN A 36 4.73 3.43 13.03
CA ASN A 36 4.21 3.12 14.37
C ASN A 36 4.23 4.34 15.30
N ASP A 37 5.27 5.18 15.22
CA ASP A 37 5.33 6.43 15.99
C ASP A 37 4.20 7.39 15.60
N LEU A 38 3.88 7.50 14.31
CA LEU A 38 2.74 8.29 13.83
C LEU A 38 1.40 7.73 14.30
N LEU A 39 1.25 6.40 14.29
CA LEU A 39 0.05 5.73 14.80
C LEU A 39 -0.10 5.95 16.30
N GLN A 40 0.97 5.84 17.07
CA GLN A 40 0.96 6.07 18.52
C GLN A 40 0.48 7.49 18.84
N ARG A 41 1.02 8.51 18.15
CA ARG A 41 0.60 9.92 18.31
C ARG A 41 -0.90 10.12 18.05
N TRP A 42 -1.48 9.32 17.16
CA TRP A 42 -2.89 9.37 16.84
C TRP A 42 -3.72 8.61 17.88
N THR A 43 -3.29 7.41 18.29
CA THR A 43 -3.98 6.61 19.31
C THR A 43 -3.95 7.27 20.68
N ASP A 44 -2.94 8.09 21.00
CA ASP A 44 -2.93 8.91 22.22
C ASP A 44 -4.07 9.94 22.27
N ARG A 45 -4.79 10.13 21.15
CA ARG A 45 -5.97 11.00 21.01
C ARG A 45 -7.27 10.20 20.94
N HIS A 46 -7.27 8.94 21.40
CA HIS A 46 -8.38 7.97 21.27
C HIS A 46 -9.74 8.54 21.66
N ASP A 47 -9.81 9.33 22.74
CA ASP A 47 -11.07 9.95 23.23
C ASP A 47 -11.76 10.84 22.18
N LYS A 48 -11.01 11.35 21.19
CA LYS A 48 -11.55 12.19 20.11
C LYS A 48 -11.88 11.41 18.84
N TYR A 49 -11.36 10.20 18.69
CA TYR A 49 -11.50 9.36 17.48
C TYR A 49 -11.66 7.86 17.82
N PRO A 50 -12.70 7.47 18.57
CA PRO A 50 -12.85 6.08 19.02
C PRO A 50 -13.15 5.08 17.88
N GLU A 51 -13.84 5.52 16.82
CA GLU A 51 -14.24 4.69 15.69
C GLU A 51 -13.92 5.37 14.35
N HIS A 52 -12.66 5.28 13.91
CA HIS A 52 -12.25 5.83 12.62
C HIS A 52 -12.74 4.96 11.47
N ALA A 53 -13.69 5.50 10.68
CA ALA A 53 -14.29 4.80 9.55
C ALA A 53 -13.29 4.62 8.40
N ALA A 54 -13.31 3.43 7.79
CA ALA A 54 -12.51 3.15 6.61
C ALA A 54 -13.08 3.79 5.34
N LYS A 55 -12.21 4.28 4.46
CA LYS A 55 -12.56 4.56 3.06
C LYS A 55 -12.68 3.22 2.33
N ILE A 56 -13.83 2.96 1.70
CA ILE A 56 -14.11 1.71 1.00
C ILE A 56 -13.82 1.88 -0.50
N SER A 57 -12.99 1.00 -1.04
CA SER A 57 -12.81 0.81 -2.48
C SER A 57 -13.42 -0.53 -2.86
N TYR A 58 -14.25 -0.51 -3.91
CA TYR A 58 -15.02 -1.64 -4.42
C TYR A 58 -14.72 -1.84 -5.90
N ASP A 59 -14.44 -3.10 -6.27
CA ASP A 59 -14.32 -3.52 -7.66
C ASP A 59 -15.00 -4.87 -7.84
N GLU A 60 -15.76 -5.03 -8.93
CA GLU A 60 -16.44 -6.27 -9.26
C GLU A 60 -16.18 -6.67 -10.70
N SER A 61 -16.13 -7.98 -10.96
CA SER A 61 -16.05 -8.51 -12.31
C SER A 61 -16.67 -9.89 -12.43
N MET A 62 -17.33 -10.14 -13.56
CA MET A 62 -17.66 -11.50 -13.98
C MET A 62 -16.38 -12.25 -14.31
N VAL A 63 -16.34 -13.52 -13.92
CA VAL A 63 -15.22 -14.41 -14.20
C VAL A 63 -15.38 -14.96 -15.60
N ASN A 64 -14.46 -14.60 -16.49
CA ASN A 64 -14.36 -15.20 -17.83
C ASN A 64 -13.08 -16.01 -17.97
N SER A 65 -11.94 -15.46 -17.55
CA SER A 65 -10.65 -16.15 -17.58
C SER A 65 -9.75 -15.73 -16.41
N LYS A 66 -8.73 -16.55 -16.13
CA LYS A 66 -7.74 -16.25 -15.08
C LYS A 66 -6.94 -14.99 -15.42
N GLU A 67 -6.60 -14.80 -16.68
CA GLU A 67 -5.82 -13.66 -17.20
C GLU A 67 -6.62 -12.35 -17.08
N GLN A 68 -7.92 -12.38 -17.39
CA GLN A 68 -8.80 -11.24 -17.22
C GLN A 68 -8.88 -10.81 -15.75
N LEU A 69 -8.97 -11.76 -14.82
CA LEU A 69 -8.96 -11.46 -13.39
C LEU A 69 -7.62 -10.91 -12.91
N LYS A 70 -6.48 -11.40 -13.43
CA LYS A 70 -5.16 -10.81 -13.14
C LYS A 70 -5.05 -9.38 -13.65
N ALA A 71 -5.60 -9.09 -14.83
CA ALA A 71 -5.60 -7.74 -15.39
C ALA A 71 -6.46 -6.78 -14.55
N LYS A 72 -7.60 -7.24 -14.05
CA LYS A 72 -8.53 -6.43 -13.24
C LYS A 72 -8.07 -6.25 -11.79
N PHE A 73 -7.57 -7.30 -11.15
CA PHE A 73 -7.25 -7.33 -9.71
C PHE A 73 -5.74 -7.41 -9.38
N GLY A 74 -4.88 -7.47 -10.40
CA GLY A 74 -3.42 -7.55 -10.28
C GLY A 74 -2.86 -8.97 -10.20
N LEU A 75 -1.54 -9.12 -10.38
CA LEU A 75 -0.85 -10.43 -10.42
C LEU A 75 -0.99 -11.24 -9.12
N GLY A 76 -1.20 -10.57 -7.98
CA GLY A 76 -1.45 -11.23 -6.69
C GLY A 76 -2.76 -12.01 -6.62
N PHE A 77 -3.67 -11.80 -7.57
CA PHE A 77 -4.99 -12.42 -7.60
C PHE A 77 -4.94 -13.95 -7.72
N GLU A 78 -3.89 -14.55 -8.30
CA GLU A 78 -3.81 -16.02 -8.41
C GLU A 78 -3.92 -16.73 -7.05
N LYS A 79 -3.26 -16.17 -6.03
CA LYS A 79 -3.31 -16.71 -4.66
C LYS A 79 -4.71 -16.56 -4.05
N ILE A 80 -5.45 -15.53 -4.45
CA ILE A 80 -6.83 -15.28 -4.00
C ILE A 80 -7.80 -16.22 -4.71
N ALA A 81 -7.69 -16.36 -6.04
CA ALA A 81 -8.50 -17.27 -6.84
C ALA A 81 -8.41 -18.71 -6.34
N ALA A 82 -7.20 -19.16 -5.96
CA ALA A 82 -6.97 -20.46 -5.36
C ALA A 82 -7.72 -20.63 -4.03
N LYS A 83 -7.76 -19.60 -3.18
CA LYS A 83 -8.52 -19.62 -1.91
C LYS A 83 -10.04 -19.63 -2.14
N LEU A 84 -10.51 -19.01 -3.22
CA LEU A 84 -11.92 -18.95 -3.59
C LEU A 84 -12.41 -20.19 -4.36
N ASN A 85 -11.53 -21.15 -4.67
CA ASN A 85 -11.84 -22.38 -5.41
C ASN A 85 -12.65 -22.14 -6.69
N VAL A 86 -12.25 -21.12 -7.46
CA VAL A 86 -12.95 -20.75 -8.70
C VAL A 86 -12.78 -21.87 -9.74
N ASN A 87 -13.88 -22.53 -10.12
CA ASN A 87 -13.89 -23.56 -11.14
C ASN A 87 -14.03 -22.94 -12.53
N PHE A 88 -12.90 -22.62 -13.16
CA PHE A 88 -12.86 -22.03 -14.49
C PHE A 88 -13.39 -22.97 -15.60
N GLU A 89 -13.28 -24.29 -15.44
CA GLU A 89 -13.80 -25.24 -16.44
C GLU A 89 -15.32 -25.21 -16.51
N ALA A 90 -16.00 -25.21 -15.36
CA ALA A 90 -17.46 -25.12 -15.29
C ALA A 90 -17.97 -23.78 -15.85
N ILE A 91 -17.21 -22.71 -15.65
CA ILE A 91 -17.52 -21.39 -16.22
C ILE A 91 -17.39 -21.42 -17.74
N HIS A 92 -16.29 -21.99 -18.25
CA HIS A 92 -16.06 -22.12 -19.69
C HIS A 92 -17.09 -23.04 -20.38
N LYS A 93 -17.56 -24.08 -19.70
CA LYS A 93 -18.64 -24.96 -20.18
C LYS A 93 -20.05 -24.36 -20.03
N HIS A 94 -20.15 -23.11 -19.57
CA HIS A 94 -21.43 -22.44 -19.27
C HIS A 94 -22.30 -23.16 -18.23
N GLU A 95 -21.71 -24.02 -17.40
CA GLU A 95 -22.39 -24.72 -16.30
C GLU A 95 -22.59 -23.82 -15.08
N ARG A 96 -21.77 -22.76 -14.95
CA ARG A 96 -21.82 -21.78 -13.85
C ARG A 96 -21.53 -20.37 -14.32
N GLN A 97 -22.19 -19.40 -13.69
CA GLN A 97 -21.83 -17.98 -13.76
C GLN A 97 -21.26 -17.55 -12.41
N VAL A 98 -20.10 -16.92 -12.42
CA VAL A 98 -19.39 -16.50 -11.21
C VAL A 98 -19.00 -15.03 -11.34
N ALA A 99 -19.27 -14.27 -10.28
CA ALA A 99 -18.78 -12.91 -10.11
C ALA A 99 -17.80 -12.87 -8.93
N ILE A 100 -16.82 -11.98 -9.00
CA ILE A 100 -15.86 -11.73 -7.92
C ILE A 100 -15.89 -10.25 -7.60
N ALA A 101 -16.10 -9.97 -6.31
CA ALA A 101 -16.03 -8.63 -5.74
C ALA A 101 -14.82 -8.51 -4.81
N SER A 102 -14.11 -7.40 -4.92
CA SER A 102 -12.99 -7.00 -4.07
C SER A 102 -13.40 -5.81 -3.24
N PHE A 103 -13.28 -5.95 -1.91
CA PHE A 103 -13.54 -4.88 -0.95
C PHE A 103 -12.24 -4.52 -0.25
N LYS A 104 -11.76 -3.29 -0.44
CA LYS A 104 -10.59 -2.75 0.26
C LYS A 104 -11.03 -1.70 1.26
N GLN A 105 -10.81 -1.97 2.54
CA GLN A 105 -11.07 -1.04 3.64
C GLN A 105 -9.76 -0.30 3.98
N ILE A 106 -9.69 0.99 3.66
CA ILE A 106 -8.50 1.82 3.85
C ILE A 106 -8.73 2.71 5.07
N TYR A 107 -8.09 2.39 6.19
CA TYR A 107 -8.15 3.22 7.41
C TYR A 107 -7.25 4.45 7.30
N TYR A 108 -6.03 4.27 6.77
CA TYR A 108 -5.08 5.33 6.55
C TYR A 108 -4.14 4.98 5.41
N THR A 109 -3.46 5.99 4.88
CA THR A 109 -2.42 5.91 3.86
C THR A 109 -1.16 6.56 4.40
N VAL A 110 -0.03 5.88 4.24
CA VAL A 110 1.29 6.46 4.47
C VAL A 110 1.82 6.95 3.12
N ALA A 111 2.24 8.20 3.05
CA ALA A 111 2.83 8.80 1.87
C ALA A 111 4.25 9.27 2.19
N MET A 112 5.13 9.20 1.20
CA MET A 112 6.45 9.83 1.24
C MET A 112 6.37 11.18 0.52
N ASP A 113 7.03 12.20 1.08
CA ASP A 113 7.13 13.50 0.41
C ASP A 113 7.87 13.33 -0.93
N THR A 114 7.32 13.94 -1.99
CA THR A 114 7.91 13.86 -3.33
C THR A 114 9.32 14.45 -3.32
N PRO A 115 10.36 13.69 -3.70
CA PRO A 115 11.71 14.21 -3.82
C PRO A 115 11.79 15.35 -4.84
N THR A 116 12.61 16.37 -4.57
CA THR A 116 12.78 17.51 -5.50
C THR A 116 13.44 17.09 -6.83
N ASN A 117 14.23 16.02 -6.78
CA ASN A 117 14.81 15.35 -7.95
C ASN A 117 15.14 13.89 -7.59
N PRO A 118 15.42 13.03 -8.59
CA PRO A 118 15.75 11.62 -8.34
C PRO A 118 16.99 11.40 -7.46
N HIS A 119 17.97 12.31 -7.47
CA HIS A 119 19.18 12.18 -6.66
C HIS A 119 18.88 12.32 -5.15
N SER A 120 17.84 13.05 -4.77
CA SER A 120 17.49 13.34 -3.36
C SER A 120 17.08 12.12 -2.53
N VAL A 121 16.87 10.93 -3.11
CA VAL A 121 16.59 9.70 -2.36
C VAL A 121 17.85 8.91 -2.00
N PHE A 122 18.98 9.24 -2.63
CA PHE A 122 20.26 8.58 -2.43
C PHE A 122 21.16 9.38 -1.50
N ALA A 123 21.95 8.68 -0.70
CA ALA A 123 22.96 9.35 0.10
C ALA A 123 24.05 9.99 -0.80
N PRO A 124 24.76 11.03 -0.35
CA PRO A 124 25.72 11.78 -1.18
C PRO A 124 26.89 10.96 -1.74
N ASN A 125 27.16 9.78 -1.17
CA ASN A 125 28.22 8.87 -1.58
C ASN A 125 27.81 7.90 -2.70
N VAL A 126 26.53 7.83 -3.07
CA VAL A 126 26.05 6.91 -4.10
C VAL A 126 26.35 7.47 -5.48
N THR A 127 26.99 6.66 -6.32
CA THR A 127 27.33 7.03 -7.70
C THR A 127 26.39 6.42 -8.72
N THR A 128 26.50 6.87 -9.97
CA THR A 128 25.80 6.26 -11.11
C THR A 128 26.24 4.81 -11.35
N GLU A 129 27.53 4.52 -11.14
CA GLU A 129 28.09 3.18 -11.30
C GLU A 129 27.50 2.21 -10.27
N ASP A 130 27.26 2.68 -9.03
CA ASP A 130 26.60 1.89 -7.98
C ASP A 130 25.18 1.47 -8.39
N LEU A 131 24.47 2.35 -9.10
CA LEU A 131 23.11 2.07 -9.58
C LEU A 131 23.16 1.08 -10.74
N ILE A 132 24.03 1.30 -11.74
CA ILE A 132 24.19 0.40 -12.89
C ILE A 132 24.57 -1.01 -12.44
N ALA A 133 25.45 -1.14 -11.44
CA ALA A 133 25.86 -2.43 -10.89
C ALA A 133 24.71 -3.22 -10.23
N ARG A 134 23.57 -2.56 -9.92
CA ARG A 134 22.40 -3.15 -9.27
C ARG A 134 21.26 -3.49 -10.23
N GLY A 135 21.46 -3.26 -11.54
CA GLY A 135 20.47 -3.50 -12.61
C GLY A 135 19.45 -2.40 -12.75
#